data_AF-A0A3D3UKZ4-F1
#
_entry.id   AF-A0A3D3UKZ4-F1
#
_cell.length_a   1.000
_cell.length_b   1.000
_cell.length_c   1.000
_cell.angle_alpha   90.00
_cell.angle_beta   90.00
_cell.angle_gamma   90.00
#
_symmetry.space_group_name_H-M   'P 1'
#
loop_
_entity.id
_entity.type
_entity.pdbx_description
1 polymer ?
#
loop_
_entity_poly.entity_id
_entity_poly.type
_entity_poly.pdbx_seq_one_letter_code
_entity_poly.pdbx_strand_id
1 'polypeptide(L)'
;MKLQANGVRTAIMQALMHTQGVLACLWQQGLELGAAPVDNGIVIVLRAKENYQGHLEFDIPRYRLYMGFQKDWPRMNTIPEWFTVEPEGSYNITMDDGTKIYTGAQLHNGLAINLEPNKTRILKIVTR
;
A
#
# COMPACT_ATOMS: atom_id res chain seq x y z
N MET A 1 -25.04 -18.28 -6.74
CA MET A 1 -24.41 -18.84 -5.52
C MET A 1 -23.74 -17.68 -4.77
N LYS A 2 -24.27 -17.21 -3.63
CA LYS A 2 -23.78 -16.00 -2.92
C LYS A 2 -22.47 -16.19 -2.13
N LEU A 3 -22.05 -17.44 -1.91
CA LEU A 3 -20.83 -17.79 -1.16
C LEU A 3 -19.53 -17.33 -1.87
N GLN A 4 -19.54 -17.19 -3.20
CA GLN A 4 -18.33 -16.84 -3.95
C GLN A 4 -17.92 -15.37 -3.76
N ALA A 5 -18.87 -14.44 -3.86
CA ALA A 5 -18.56 -13.01 -3.80
C ALA A 5 -18.09 -12.54 -2.41
N ASN A 6 -18.75 -12.99 -1.35
CA ASN A 6 -18.36 -12.62 0.02
C ASN A 6 -17.01 -13.22 0.41
N GLY A 7 -16.71 -14.45 -0.01
CA GLY A 7 -15.42 -15.09 0.25
C GLY A 7 -14.26 -14.36 -0.43
N VAL A 8 -14.41 -13.99 -1.70
CA VAL A 8 -13.40 -13.20 -2.44
C VAL A 8 -13.17 -11.85 -1.78
N ARG A 9 -14.24 -11.15 -1.37
CA ARG A 9 -14.12 -9.87 -0.67
C ARG A 9 -13.35 -10.02 0.64
N THR A 10 -13.65 -11.04 1.44
CA THR A 10 -12.93 -11.31 2.69
C THR A 10 -11.44 -11.56 2.44
N ALA A 11 -11.10 -12.35 1.42
CA ALA A 11 -9.71 -12.61 1.06
C ALA A 11 -8.97 -11.33 0.64
N ILE A 12 -9.60 -10.49 -0.20
CA ILE A 12 -9.03 -9.20 -0.61
C ILE A 12 -8.86 -8.28 0.61
N MET A 13 -9.87 -8.17 1.47
CA MET A 13 -9.78 -7.35 2.68
C MET A 13 -8.67 -7.81 3.61
N GLN A 14 -8.48 -9.13 3.77
CA GLN A 14 -7.41 -9.67 4.58
C GLN A 14 -6.04 -9.37 3.96
N ALA A 15 -5.89 -9.55 2.65
CA ALA A 15 -4.65 -9.19 1.95
C ALA A 15 -4.31 -7.71 2.15
N LEU A 16 -5.28 -6.81 1.90
CA LEU A 16 -5.09 -5.37 2.08
C LEU A 16 -4.83 -4.96 3.53
N MET A 17 -5.43 -5.65 4.51
CA MET A 17 -5.12 -5.42 5.92
C MET A 17 -3.64 -5.70 6.21
N HIS A 18 -3.08 -6.78 5.67
CA HIS A 18 -1.66 -7.13 5.87
C HIS A 18 -0.69 -6.28 5.07
N THR A 19 -1.17 -5.54 4.05
CA THR A 19 -0.36 -4.58 3.29
C THR A 19 -0.70 -3.12 3.65
N GLN A 20 -1.54 -2.90 4.65
CA GLN A 20 -2.05 -1.57 5.02
C GLN A 20 -2.66 -0.81 3.82
N GLY A 21 -3.29 -1.52 2.89
CA GLY A 21 -3.89 -0.96 1.68
C GLY A 21 -2.91 -0.73 0.52
N VAL A 22 -1.61 -0.95 0.71
CA VAL A 22 -0.62 -0.82 -0.37
C VAL A 22 -0.77 -1.99 -1.35
N LEU A 23 -0.77 -1.67 -2.64
CA LEU A 23 -0.83 -2.64 -3.73
C LEU A 23 0.54 -2.81 -4.38
N ALA A 24 0.94 -4.04 -4.66
CA ALA A 24 2.02 -4.31 -5.61
C ALA A 24 1.43 -4.52 -7.01
N CYS A 25 1.62 -3.54 -7.89
CA CYS A 25 1.20 -3.63 -9.27
C CYS A 25 2.19 -4.48 -10.08
N LEU A 26 1.68 -5.15 -11.13
CA LEU A 26 2.40 -6.21 -11.85
C LEU A 26 2.80 -7.39 -10.93
N TRP A 27 1.92 -7.76 -9.99
CA TRP A 27 2.15 -8.88 -9.08
C TRP A 27 2.52 -10.17 -9.82
N GLN A 28 3.46 -10.92 -9.25
CA GLN A 28 3.89 -12.24 -9.73
C GLN A 28 3.91 -13.26 -8.59
N GLN A 29 3.78 -14.54 -8.94
CA GLN A 29 3.82 -15.62 -7.96
C GLN A 29 5.16 -15.64 -7.22
N GLY A 30 5.11 -15.76 -5.89
CA GLY A 30 6.29 -15.72 -5.03
C GLY A 30 6.73 -14.31 -4.63
N LEU A 31 5.99 -13.26 -5.00
CA LEU A 31 6.11 -11.94 -4.36
C LEU A 31 5.39 -11.95 -3.01
N GLU A 32 6.12 -11.62 -1.97
CA GLU A 32 5.65 -11.42 -0.62
C GLU A 32 5.68 -9.92 -0.32
N LEU A 33 4.54 -9.39 0.13
CA LEU A 33 4.37 -8.00 0.52
C LEU A 33 3.67 -7.97 1.87
N GLY A 34 4.20 -7.22 2.81
CA GLY A 34 3.56 -6.92 4.08
C GLY A 34 3.86 -5.50 4.52
N ALA A 35 2.97 -4.92 5.31
CA ALA A 35 3.18 -3.62 5.92
C ALA A 35 2.60 -3.57 7.33
N ALA A 36 3.17 -2.69 8.15
CA ALA A 36 2.70 -2.42 9.50
C ALA A 36 2.82 -0.93 9.82
N PRO A 37 1.93 -0.37 10.66
CA PRO A 37 2.05 1.00 11.13
C PRO A 37 3.32 1.18 11.96
N VAL A 38 3.99 2.31 11.80
CA VAL A 38 5.14 2.74 12.61
C VAL A 38 5.15 4.25 12.75
N ASP A 39 5.32 4.77 13.97
CA ASP A 39 5.33 6.20 14.25
C ASP A 39 4.09 6.92 13.63
N ASN A 40 4.31 7.85 12.71
CA ASN A 40 3.27 8.57 11.96
C ASN A 40 3.16 8.09 10.49
N GLY A 41 3.53 6.85 10.21
CA GLY A 41 3.52 6.25 8.87
C GLY A 41 3.48 4.72 8.90
N ILE A 42 4.13 4.09 7.93
CA ILE A 42 4.16 2.62 7.78
C ILE A 42 5.56 2.12 7.42
N VAL A 43 5.85 0.89 7.84
CA VAL A 43 6.97 0.10 7.32
C VAL A 43 6.42 -0.94 6.35
N ILE A 44 7.07 -1.08 5.20
CA ILE A 44 6.74 -2.06 4.16
C ILE A 44 7.93 -3.01 4.02
N VAL A 45 7.63 -4.30 3.93
CA VAL A 45 8.62 -5.35 3.68
C VAL A 45 8.24 -6.08 2.39
N LEU A 46 9.20 -6.21 1.49
CA LEU A 46 9.04 -6.98 0.25
C LEU A 46 10.12 -8.04 0.11
N ARG A 47 9.75 -9.17 -0.47
CA ARG A 47 10.67 -10.22 -0.93
C ARG A 47 10.05 -10.91 -2.14
N ALA A 48 10.86 -11.26 -3.13
CA ALA A 48 10.39 -11.99 -4.31
C ALA A 48 11.24 -13.24 -4.52
N LYS A 49 10.64 -14.37 -4.89
CA LYS A 49 11.37 -15.61 -5.21
C LYS A 49 12.26 -15.47 -6.45
N GLU A 50 11.82 -14.66 -7.41
CA GLU A 50 12.50 -14.34 -8.67
C GLU A 50 12.74 -12.83 -8.76
N ASN A 51 13.41 -12.38 -9.83
CA ASN A 51 13.52 -10.95 -10.12
C ASN A 51 12.11 -10.35 -10.22
N TYR A 52 11.91 -9.20 -9.58
CA TYR A 52 10.64 -8.47 -9.66
C TYR A 52 10.91 -7.03 -10.07
N GLN A 53 10.12 -6.55 -11.04
CA GLN A 53 10.12 -5.16 -11.49
C GLN A 53 8.67 -4.70 -11.56
N GLY A 54 8.32 -3.72 -10.74
CA GLY A 54 6.97 -3.19 -10.67
C GLY A 54 6.92 -1.92 -9.85
N HIS A 55 5.76 -1.63 -9.29
CA HIS A 55 5.58 -0.45 -8.46
C HIS A 55 4.56 -0.68 -7.35
N LEU A 56 4.73 0.06 -6.27
CA LEU A 56 3.80 0.10 -5.15
C LEU A 56 2.84 1.28 -5.32
N GLU A 57 1.55 1.01 -5.28
CA GLU A 57 0.51 2.04 -5.26
C GLU A 57 -0.08 2.15 -3.86
N PHE A 58 -0.11 3.38 -3.36
CA PHE A 58 -0.66 3.72 -2.06
C PHE A 58 -2.11 4.17 -2.21
N ASP A 59 -2.96 3.81 -1.25
CA ASP A 59 -4.33 4.29 -1.22
C ASP A 59 -4.37 5.79 -0.90
N ILE A 60 -5.47 6.45 -1.22
CA ILE A 60 -5.73 7.85 -0.94
C ILE A 60 -7.00 7.97 -0.08
N PRO A 61 -7.30 9.13 0.53
CA PRO A 61 -8.54 9.30 1.28
C PRO A 61 -9.78 9.31 0.36
N ARG A 62 -10.18 8.12 -0.12
CA ARG A 62 -11.22 7.91 -1.15
C ARG A 62 -12.57 8.45 -0.69
N TYR A 63 -12.91 8.35 0.60
CA TYR A 63 -14.15 8.91 1.15
C TYR A 63 -14.28 10.42 0.85
N ARG A 64 -13.17 11.15 0.91
CA ARG A 64 -13.14 12.60 0.69
C ARG A 64 -12.95 12.93 -0.78
N LEU A 65 -11.93 12.33 -1.41
CA LEU A 65 -11.52 12.70 -2.77
C LEU A 65 -12.46 12.16 -3.85
N TYR A 66 -12.96 10.94 -3.69
CA TYR A 66 -13.85 10.32 -4.68
C TYR A 66 -15.33 10.48 -4.34
N MET A 67 -15.67 10.48 -3.05
CA MET A 67 -17.07 10.51 -2.61
C MET A 67 -17.52 11.88 -2.08
N GLY A 68 -16.60 12.81 -1.84
CA GLY A 68 -16.92 14.15 -1.35
C GLY A 68 -17.42 14.20 0.10
N PHE A 69 -17.22 13.14 0.89
CA PHE A 69 -17.64 13.12 2.28
C PHE A 69 -16.68 13.89 3.19
N GLN A 70 -17.22 14.56 4.20
CA GLN A 70 -16.43 15.28 5.21
C GLN A 70 -15.77 14.35 6.24
N LYS A 71 -16.28 13.13 6.39
CA LYS A 71 -15.80 12.11 7.33
C LYS A 71 -15.92 10.74 6.68
N ASP A 72 -15.05 9.80 7.04
CA ASP A 72 -15.20 8.41 6.62
C ASP A 72 -16.32 7.76 7.45
N TRP A 73 -17.48 7.56 6.81
CA TRP A 73 -18.63 6.94 7.44
C TRP A 73 -18.61 5.41 7.22
N PRO A 74 -18.95 4.60 8.24
CA PRO A 74 -19.08 3.16 8.08
C PRO A 74 -20.10 2.81 7.01
N ARG A 75 -19.72 1.96 6.04
CA ARG A 75 -20.66 1.44 5.02
C ARG A 75 -20.50 -0.07 4.89
N MET A 76 -21.64 -0.73 4.64
CA MET A 76 -21.77 -2.19 4.67
C MET A 76 -20.77 -2.96 3.78
N ASN A 77 -20.32 -2.35 2.68
CA ASN A 77 -19.40 -2.97 1.72
C ASN A 77 -18.05 -2.23 1.58
N THR A 78 -17.69 -1.33 2.49
CA THR A 78 -16.44 -0.56 2.41
C THR A 78 -15.22 -1.47 2.48
N ILE A 79 -14.23 -1.24 1.62
CA ILE A 79 -12.85 -1.67 1.84
C ILE A 79 -12.19 -0.56 2.66
N PRO A 80 -11.76 -0.81 3.91
CA PRO A 80 -11.16 0.20 4.76
C PRO A 80 -10.00 0.93 4.07
N GLU A 81 -9.84 2.19 4.42
CA GLU A 81 -8.68 2.99 4.09
C GLU A 81 -7.67 2.84 5.24
N TRP A 82 -6.74 1.88 5.12
CA TRP A 82 -5.80 1.53 6.20
C TRP A 82 -4.70 2.58 6.36
N PHE A 83 -3.85 2.74 5.34
CA PHE A 83 -2.88 3.82 5.25
C PHE A 83 -3.11 4.57 3.94
N THR A 84 -3.42 5.86 4.05
CA THR A 84 -3.68 6.72 2.90
C THR A 84 -2.64 7.82 2.82
N VAL A 85 -2.28 8.17 1.59
CA VAL A 85 -1.41 9.30 1.29
C VAL A 85 -2.25 10.49 0.83
N GLU A 86 -2.01 11.64 1.43
CA GLU A 86 -2.61 12.90 1.03
C GLU A 86 -1.93 13.42 -0.24
N PRO A 87 -2.66 13.76 -1.33
CA PRO A 87 -2.04 14.13 -2.60
C PRO A 87 -0.99 15.25 -2.50
N GLU A 88 -1.27 16.30 -1.72
CA GLU A 88 -0.33 17.39 -1.45
C GLU A 88 0.60 17.13 -0.24
N GLY A 89 0.44 15.99 0.44
CA GLY A 89 1.28 15.58 1.56
C GLY A 89 2.71 15.23 1.12
N SER A 90 3.66 15.36 2.04
CA SER A 90 5.08 15.03 1.81
C SER A 90 5.51 13.90 2.73
N TYR A 91 6.22 12.93 2.17
CA TYR A 91 6.59 11.68 2.85
C TYR A 91 8.08 11.42 2.70
N ASN A 92 8.72 11.13 3.82
CA ASN A 92 10.10 10.62 3.83
C ASN A 92 10.05 9.10 3.66
N ILE A 93 10.69 8.61 2.61
CA ILE A 93 10.87 7.17 2.38
C ILE A 93 12.33 6.82 2.60
N THR A 94 12.59 6.04 3.64
CA THR A 94 13.90 5.49 3.94
C THR A 94 14.01 4.09 3.35
N MET A 95 15.02 3.89 2.52
CA MET A 95 15.42 2.62 1.92
C MET A 95 16.91 2.37 2.18
N ASP A 96 17.44 1.24 1.70
CA ASP A 96 18.84 0.86 1.88
C ASP A 96 19.83 1.90 1.32
N ASP A 97 19.45 2.63 0.26
CA ASP A 97 20.27 3.65 -0.42
C ASP A 97 20.13 5.06 0.17
N GLY A 98 19.27 5.25 1.17
CA GLY A 98 19.07 6.51 1.87
C GLY A 98 17.60 6.93 1.99
N THR A 99 17.38 8.19 2.35
CA THR A 99 16.04 8.78 2.49
C THR A 99 15.75 9.73 1.34
N LYS A 100 14.58 9.57 0.70
CA LYS A 100 14.08 10.44 -0.36
C LYS A 100 12.69 10.95 -0.02
N ILE A 101 12.36 12.14 -0.52
CA ILE A 101 11.06 12.77 -0.31
C ILE A 101 10.18 12.52 -1.52
N TYR A 102 8.95 12.09 -1.27
CA TYR A 102 7.91 11.93 -2.29
C TYR A 102 6.64 12.67 -1.87
N THR A 103 5.86 13.12 -2.85
CA THR A 103 4.49 13.59 -2.59
C THR A 103 3.52 12.43 -2.51
N GLY A 104 2.38 12.60 -1.85
CA GLY A 104 1.35 11.56 -1.85
C GLY A 104 0.79 11.27 -3.25
N ALA A 105 0.72 12.28 -4.12
CA ALA A 105 0.37 12.07 -5.52
C ALA A 105 1.38 11.16 -6.26
N GLN A 106 2.69 11.32 -6.00
CA GLN A 106 3.71 10.42 -6.56
C GLN A 106 3.57 9.00 -6.01
N LEU A 107 3.29 8.86 -4.72
CA LEU A 107 3.07 7.55 -4.08
C LEU A 107 1.82 6.84 -4.61
N HIS A 108 0.73 7.58 -4.82
CA HIS A 108 -0.49 7.03 -5.42
C HIS A 108 -0.28 6.59 -6.87
N ASN A 109 0.48 7.38 -7.66
CA ASN A 109 0.78 7.05 -9.05
C ASN A 109 1.79 5.89 -9.22
N GLY A 110 2.48 5.49 -8.15
CA GLY A 110 3.36 4.34 -8.14
C GLY A 110 4.80 4.66 -7.75
N LEU A 111 5.29 4.01 -6.70
CA LEU A 111 6.71 3.98 -6.33
C LEU A 111 7.38 2.77 -6.99
N ALA A 112 8.30 3.01 -7.93
CA ALA A 112 9.02 1.93 -8.62
C ALA A 112 9.86 1.08 -7.65
N ILE A 113 9.76 -0.24 -7.77
CA ILE A 113 10.48 -1.23 -6.96
C ILE A 113 11.08 -2.30 -7.85
N ASN A 114 12.39 -2.52 -7.67
CA ASN A 114 13.13 -3.62 -8.26
C ASN A 114 13.70 -4.50 -7.15
N LEU A 115 13.42 -5.80 -7.18
CA LEU A 115 13.92 -6.76 -6.19
C LEU A 115 14.78 -7.83 -6.87
N GLU A 116 15.90 -8.12 -6.22
CA GLU A 116 16.70 -9.31 -6.50
C GLU A 116 16.06 -10.54 -5.84
N PRO A 117 16.29 -11.76 -6.38
CA PRO A 117 15.67 -12.97 -5.88
C PRO A 117 16.05 -13.23 -4.42
N ASN A 118 15.05 -13.51 -3.59
CA ASN A 118 15.13 -13.83 -2.15
C ASN A 118 15.74 -12.74 -1.26
N LYS A 119 16.03 -11.55 -1.80
CA LYS A 119 16.49 -10.42 -1.01
C LYS A 119 15.31 -9.68 -0.41
N THR A 120 15.37 -9.47 0.90
CA THR A 120 14.35 -8.68 1.61
C THR A 120 14.69 -7.20 1.45
N ARG A 121 13.71 -6.42 1.02
CA ARG A 121 13.79 -4.95 1.02
C ARG A 121 12.80 -4.39 2.02
N ILE A 122 13.25 -3.42 2.80
CA ILE A 122 12.44 -2.73 3.80
C ILE A 122 12.34 -1.25 3.41
N LEU A 123 11.14 -0.70 3.44
CA LEU A 123 10.89 0.72 3.24
C LEU A 123 10.21 1.27 4.48
N LYS A 124 10.76 2.34 5.07
CA LYS A 124 10.09 3.09 6.14
C LYS A 124 9.54 4.38 5.57
N ILE A 125 8.22 4.55 5.61
CA ILE A 125 7.50 5.73 5.13
C ILE A 125 7.01 6.49 6.36
N VAL A 126 7.39 7.76 6.47
CA VAL A 126 7.07 8.64 7.60
C VAL A 126 6.48 9.92 7.03
N THR A 127 5.32 10.32 7.56
CA THR A 127 4.69 11.59 7.17
C THR A 127 5.54 12.74 7.68
N ARG A 128 5.76 13.76 6.86
CA ARG A 128 6.52 14.95 7.27
C ARG A 128 5.66 15.97 8.00
#